data_AF-A0A2D6LS16-F1
#
_entry.id   AF-A0A2D6LS16-F1
#
_cell.length_a   1.000
_cell.length_b   1.000
_cell.length_c   1.000
_cell.angle_alpha   90.00
_cell.angle_beta   90.00
_cell.angle_gamma   90.00
#
_symmetry.space_group_name_H-M   'P 1'
#
loop_
_entity.id
_entity.type
_entity.pdbx_description
1 polymer ?
#
loop_
_entity_poly.entity_id
_entity_poly.type
_entity_poly.pdbx_seq_one_letter_code
_entity_poly.pdbx_strand_id
1 'polypeptide(L)'
;MKKLLSILKMDFLVNDNDFKNWRLILFLSVLSLIMIASGHAADRKIFHIAQLSDDLKMLKSQFVEQRTALMNLKMETKIIKELGPLGIGPAKSPPIKIIVK
;
A
#
# COMPACT_ATOMS: atom_id res chain seq x y z
N MET A 1 45.33 -13.56 -20.93
CA MET A 1 44.30 -14.59 -20.74
C MET A 1 44.46 -15.40 -19.45
N LYS A 2 45.65 -15.91 -19.09
CA LYS A 2 45.86 -16.72 -17.87
C LYS A 2 45.44 -16.03 -16.55
N LYS A 3 45.66 -14.72 -16.41
CA LYS A 3 45.28 -13.91 -15.23
C LYS A 3 43.77 -13.76 -15.01
N LEU A 4 42.99 -13.68 -16.09
CA LEU A 4 41.52 -13.64 -16.01
C LEU A 4 40.97 -15.02 -15.62
N LEU A 5 41.58 -16.07 -16.16
CA LEU A 5 41.23 -17.45 -15.88
C LEU A 5 41.51 -17.84 -14.41
N SER A 6 42.60 -17.34 -13.82
CA SER A 6 42.91 -17.57 -12.39
C SER A 6 41.98 -16.82 -11.43
N ILE A 7 41.50 -15.63 -11.82
CA ILE A 7 40.49 -14.88 -11.06
C ILE A 7 39.14 -15.61 -11.10
N LEU A 8 38.75 -16.11 -12.28
CA LEU A 8 37.50 -16.85 -12.46
C LEU A 8 37.52 -18.22 -11.75
N LYS A 9 38.67 -18.90 -11.78
CA LYS A 9 38.89 -20.17 -11.06
C LYS A 9 39.02 -20.02 -9.55
N MET A 10 38.99 -18.78 -9.04
CA MET A 10 39.19 -18.49 -7.62
C MET A 10 40.51 -19.08 -7.09
N ASP A 11 41.55 -19.15 -7.93
CA ASP A 11 42.85 -19.70 -7.55
C ASP A 11 43.48 -18.96 -6.36
N PHE A 12 43.09 -17.69 -6.12
CA PHE A 12 43.47 -16.90 -4.94
C PHE A 12 42.83 -17.38 -3.62
N LEU A 13 41.66 -18.03 -3.68
CA LEU A 13 40.97 -18.56 -2.50
C LEU A 13 41.47 -19.96 -2.13
N VAL A 14 42.04 -20.70 -3.10
CA VAL A 14 42.44 -22.12 -2.97
C VAL A 14 43.95 -22.31 -2.81
N ASN A 15 44.79 -21.44 -3.39
CA ASN A 15 46.24 -21.61 -3.28
C ASN A 15 46.77 -21.19 -1.90
N ASP A 16 47.38 -22.19 -1.27
CA ASP A 16 48.19 -22.22 -0.06
C ASP A 16 47.58 -21.70 1.25
N ASN A 17 48.05 -22.35 2.30
CA ASN A 17 47.53 -22.51 3.66
C ASN A 17 47.50 -21.21 4.50
N ASP A 18 47.36 -20.05 3.85
CA ASP A 18 47.39 -18.73 4.45
C ASP A 18 46.06 -18.42 5.13
N PHE A 19 46.13 -18.16 6.44
CA PHE A 19 45.01 -17.78 7.30
C PHE A 19 44.16 -16.62 6.74
N LYS A 20 44.75 -15.77 5.90
CA LYS A 20 44.07 -14.63 5.25
C LYS A 20 43.02 -15.06 4.22
N ASN A 21 43.26 -16.13 3.47
CA ASN A 21 42.33 -16.64 2.46
C ASN A 21 41.11 -17.30 3.12
N TRP A 22 41.33 -18.07 4.19
CA TRP A 22 40.26 -18.68 4.98
C TRP A 22 39.34 -17.65 5.64
N ARG A 23 39.91 -16.55 6.17
CA ARG A 23 39.13 -15.43 6.72
C ARG A 23 38.26 -14.76 5.65
N LEU A 24 38.74 -14.63 4.42
CA LEU A 24 37.98 -14.06 3.31
C LEU A 24 36.82 -14.97 2.88
N ILE A 25 37.04 -16.29 2.82
CA ILE A 25 35.98 -17.26 2.53
C ILE A 25 34.87 -17.14 3.57
N LEU A 26 35.22 -17.17 4.86
CA LEU A 26 34.25 -17.05 5.95
C LEU A 26 33.51 -15.71 5.89
N PHE A 27 34.21 -14.62 5.59
CA PHE A 27 33.59 -13.30 5.40
C PHE A 27 32.55 -13.33 4.26
N LEU A 28 32.90 -13.87 3.09
CA LEU A 28 31.98 -13.94 1.95
C LEU A 28 30.79 -14.88 2.20
N SER A 29 30.99 -15.98 2.93
CA SER A 29 29.91 -16.87 3.35
C SER A 29 28.94 -16.19 4.32
N VAL A 30 29.45 -15.46 5.32
CA VAL A 30 28.61 -14.68 6.24
C VAL A 30 27.88 -13.56 5.48
N LEU A 31 28.57 -12.88 4.58
CA LEU A 31 27.98 -11.83 3.76
C LEU A 31 26.85 -12.37 2.87
N SER A 32 27.02 -13.55 2.26
CA SER A 32 25.98 -14.17 1.44
C SER A 32 24.76 -14.56 2.28
N LEU A 33 24.96 -15.10 3.49
CA LEU A 33 23.90 -15.38 4.46
C LEU A 33 23.12 -14.10 4.82
N ILE A 34 23.83 -12.99 5.09
CA ILE A 34 23.20 -11.69 5.38
C ILE A 34 22.39 -11.20 4.18
N MET A 35 22.92 -11.30 2.95
CA MET A 35 22.20 -10.90 1.74
C MET A 35 20.92 -11.70 1.54
N ILE A 36 20.96 -13.03 1.71
CA ILE A 36 19.79 -13.90 1.58
C ILE A 36 18.74 -13.52 2.64
N ALA A 37 19.15 -13.37 3.91
CA ALA A 37 18.25 -12.99 4.99
C ALA A 37 17.62 -11.60 4.77
N SER A 38 18.41 -10.64 4.29
CA SER A 38 17.95 -9.29 3.97
C SER A 38 16.97 -9.29 2.78
N GLY A 39 17.25 -10.08 1.74
CA GLY A 39 16.36 -10.24 0.58
C GLY A 39 14.99 -10.76 1.02
N HIS A 40 14.97 -11.83 1.81
CA HIS A 40 13.72 -12.40 2.30
C HIS A 40 12.94 -11.45 3.23
N ALA A 41 13.64 -10.61 4.00
CA ALA A 41 13.00 -9.56 4.79
C ALA A 41 12.37 -8.45 3.93
N ALA A 42 13.02 -8.09 2.82
CA ALA A 42 12.47 -7.14 1.85
C ALA A 42 11.23 -7.72 1.15
N ASP A 43 11.29 -8.98 0.73
CA ASP A 43 10.15 -9.67 0.09
C ASP A 43 8.92 -9.65 0.99
N ARG A 44 9.07 -10.02 2.27
CA ARG A 44 7.96 -9.97 3.24
C ARG A 44 7.35 -8.58 3.37
N LYS A 45 8.17 -7.53 3.37
CA LYS A 45 7.68 -6.14 3.41
C LYS A 45 6.89 -5.81 2.14
N ILE A 46 7.36 -6.22 0.97
CA ILE A 46 6.67 -5.99 -0.31
C ILE A 46 5.29 -6.67 -0.31
N PHE A 47 5.20 -7.92 0.13
CA PHE A 47 3.91 -8.61 0.25
C PHE A 47 2.97 -7.91 1.23
N HIS A 48 3.48 -7.45 2.36
CA HIS A 48 2.67 -6.70 3.32
C HIS A 48 2.18 -5.36 2.75
N ILE A 49 3.02 -4.63 2.02
CA ILE A 49 2.64 -3.39 1.34
C ILE A 49 1.53 -3.67 0.31
N ALA A 50 1.64 -4.75 -0.46
CA ALA A 50 0.62 -5.13 -1.43
C ALA A 50 -0.73 -5.41 -0.76
N GLN A 51 -0.74 -6.18 0.33
CA GLN A 51 -1.95 -6.44 1.12
C GLN A 51 -2.57 -5.14 1.65
N LEU A 52 -1.76 -4.25 2.23
CA LEU A 52 -2.24 -2.98 2.76
C LEU A 52 -2.80 -2.06 1.66
N SER A 53 -2.22 -2.12 0.46
CA SER A 53 -2.72 -1.38 -0.71
C SER A 53 -4.08 -1.89 -1.16
N ASP A 54 -4.29 -3.21 -1.14
CA ASP A 54 -5.59 -3.81 -1.47
C ASP A 54 -6.65 -3.44 -0.44
N ASP A 55 -6.31 -3.47 0.85
CA ASP A 55 -7.20 -3.02 1.93
C ASP A 55 -7.58 -1.54 1.77
N LEU A 56 -6.60 -0.67 1.46
CA LEU A 56 -6.85 0.75 1.19
C LEU A 56 -7.78 0.95 -0.02
N LYS A 57 -7.61 0.15 -1.08
CA LYS A 57 -8.45 0.22 -2.27
C LYS A 57 -9.88 -0.20 -1.95
N MET A 58 -10.05 -1.27 -1.17
CA MET A 58 -11.36 -1.72 -0.71
C MET A 58 -12.05 -0.64 0.13
N LEU A 59 -11.35 -0.05 1.11
CA LEU A 59 -11.92 0.99 1.97
C LEU A 59 -12.32 2.25 1.18
N LYS A 60 -11.50 2.66 0.20
CA LYS A 60 -11.85 3.76 -0.71
C LYS A 60 -13.10 3.44 -1.53
N SER A 61 -13.25 2.22 -2.01
CA SER A 61 -14.43 1.79 -2.74
C SER A 61 -15.68 1.88 -1.86
N GLN A 62 -15.61 1.34 -0.63
CA GLN A 62 -16.70 1.42 0.34
C GLN A 62 -17.08 2.87 0.68
N PHE A 63 -16.09 3.74 0.85
CA PHE A 63 -16.34 5.17 1.10
C PHE A 63 -17.11 5.84 -0.05
N VAL A 64 -16.72 5.56 -1.30
CA VAL A 64 -17.40 6.13 -2.48
C VAL A 64 -18.83 5.61 -2.58
N GLU A 65 -19.04 4.32 -2.34
CA GLU A 65 -20.38 3.72 -2.31
C GLU A 65 -21.26 4.37 -1.24
N GLN A 66 -20.78 4.46 0.00
CA GLN A 66 -21.53 5.08 1.10
C GLN A 66 -21.83 6.56 0.83
N ARG A 67 -20.86 7.31 0.29
CA ARG A 67 -21.07 8.71 -0.11
C ARG A 67 -22.17 8.83 -1.15
N THR A 68 -22.19 7.93 -2.12
CA THR A 68 -23.22 7.91 -3.18
C THR A 68 -24.59 7.55 -2.60
N ALA A 69 -24.66 6.55 -1.72
CA ALA A 69 -25.88 6.18 -1.01
C ALA A 69 -26.44 7.37 -0.19
N LEU A 70 -25.58 8.08 0.53
CA LEU A 70 -25.96 9.27 1.29
C LEU A 70 -26.48 10.39 0.38
N MET A 71 -25.82 10.63 -0.75
CA MET A 71 -26.24 11.64 -1.72
C MET A 71 -27.63 11.30 -2.29
N ASN A 72 -27.87 10.04 -2.62
CA ASN A 72 -29.17 9.57 -3.09
C ASN A 72 -30.26 9.74 -2.02
N LEU A 73 -29.95 9.50 -0.74
CA LEU A 73 -30.88 9.73 0.37
C LEU A 73 -31.18 11.22 0.59
N LYS A 74 -30.18 12.09 0.44
CA LYS A 74 -30.34 13.54 0.59
C LYS A 74 -30.96 14.23 -0.63
N MET A 75 -31.16 13.51 -1.72
CA MET A 75 -31.64 14.08 -2.97
C MET A 75 -33.04 14.66 -2.78
N GLU A 76 -33.19 15.96 -3.06
CA GLU A 76 -34.44 16.69 -2.86
C GLU A 76 -35.62 16.05 -3.59
N THR A 77 -35.42 15.61 -4.84
CA THR A 77 -36.44 14.89 -5.61
C THR A 77 -36.89 13.60 -4.94
N LYS A 78 -35.97 12.85 -4.32
CA LYS A 78 -36.29 11.64 -3.56
C LYS A 78 -37.08 11.99 -2.29
N ILE A 79 -36.63 13.00 -1.56
CA ILE A 79 -37.33 13.49 -0.35
C ILE A 79 -38.75 13.94 -0.68
N ILE A 80 -38.94 14.75 -1.73
CA ILE A 80 -40.26 15.22 -2.18
C ILE A 80 -41.15 14.05 -2.58
N LYS A 81 -40.61 13.05 -3.29
CA LYS A 81 -41.38 11.87 -3.72
C LYS A 81 -41.86 11.04 -2.52
N GLU A 82 -41.00 10.81 -1.53
CA GLU A 82 -41.34 10.04 -0.32
C GLU A 82 -42.28 10.80 0.62
N LEU A 83 -42.17 12.13 0.70
CA LEU A 83 -43.01 12.99 1.53
C LEU A 83 -44.34 13.40 0.88
N GLY A 84 -44.47 13.22 -0.44
CA GLY A 84 -45.68 13.54 -1.20
C GLY A 84 -46.97 12.90 -0.68
N PRO A 85 -46.99 11.58 -0.36
CA PRO A 85 -48.15 10.93 0.25
C PRO A 85 -48.56 11.50 1.61
N LEU A 86 -47.62 12.12 2.34
CA LEU A 86 -47.88 12.78 3.63
C LEU A 86 -48.37 14.23 3.45
N GLY A 87 -48.51 14.71 2.22
CA GLY A 87 -48.91 16.08 1.90
C GLY A 87 -47.82 17.13 2.18
N ILE A 88 -46.59 16.70 2.46
CA ILE A 88 -45.46 17.58 2.77
C ILE A 88 -44.71 17.88 1.47
N GLY A 89 -44.55 19.15 1.15
CA GLY A 89 -43.89 19.62 -0.06
C GLY A 89 -43.14 20.94 0.16
N PRO A 90 -42.35 21.37 -0.84
CA PRO A 90 -41.57 22.60 -0.73
C PRO A 90 -42.49 23.82 -0.57
N ALA A 91 -42.02 24.82 0.18
CA ALA A 91 -42.74 26.06 0.36
C ALA A 91 -42.89 26.79 -0.97
N LYS A 92 -44.12 27.15 -1.35
CA LYS A 92 -44.40 27.92 -2.57
C LYS A 92 -43.99 29.39 -2.46
N SER A 93 -43.91 29.90 -1.25
CA SER A 93 -43.59 31.29 -0.94
C SER A 93 -42.27 31.38 -0.15
N PRO A 94 -41.45 32.40 -0.39
CA PRO A 94 -40.22 32.60 0.37
C PRO A 94 -40.50 32.86 1.86
N PRO A 95 -39.56 32.50 2.76
CA PRO A 95 -39.71 32.76 4.18
C PRO A 95 -39.69 34.26 4.49
N ILE A 96 -40.56 34.68 5.41
CA ILE A 96 -40.68 36.08 5.84
C ILE A 96 -39.65 36.35 6.93
N LYS A 97 -38.82 37.38 6.76
CA LYS A 97 -37.88 37.82 7.81
C LYS A 97 -38.65 38.49 8.94
N ILE A 98 -38.72 37.85 10.11
CA ILE A 98 -39.29 38.45 11.31
C ILE A 98 -38.22 39.37 11.92
N ILE A 99 -38.52 40.66 12.04
CA ILE A 99 -37.70 41.63 12.78
C ILE A 99 -38.41 41.87 14.11
N VAL A 100 -37.76 41.49 15.21
CA VAL A 100 -38.25 41.75 16.57
C VAL A 100 -37.85 43.19 16.93
N LYS A 101 -38.80 43.97 17.43
CA LYS A 101 -38.61 45.37 17.81
C LYS A 101 -38.08 45.49 19.24
#